data_AF-A0A1V3QXS6-F1
#
_entry.id   AF-A0A1V3QXS6-F1
#
_cell.length_a   1.000
_cell.length_b   1.000
_cell.length_c   1.000
_cell.angle_alpha   90.00
_cell.angle_beta   90.00
_cell.angle_gamma   90.00
#
_symmetry.space_group_name_H-M   'P 1'
#
loop_
_entity.id
_entity.type
_entity.pdbx_description
1 polymer ?
#
loop_
_entity_poly.entity_id
_entity_poly.type
_entity_poly.pdbx_seq_one_letter_code
_entity_poly.pdbx_strand_id
1 'polypeptide(L)'
;MQYKQLPLFIFFTLFAFSSFSQKLMLTADHSDAKFILLNDYDDSDMQELGTGTVELKLEKDSKNRVKITKPGYQPVIKEYNKDLKWDKEQRIALDTRQVDVTAEPFDAEILVDGRVIGTKAIYLYIQKDRFLTVEVKKPGFVTATKVYYNQADKETPPMKDHFTLKDRQVRLEVSPADAVVAANGISMGRGNQDINIPLGDCVTITVTKDGYVNYEKVICNKEGDPEPPVRDKALLEDRLVKITTAPNDAAIEIGGKRVGNGSYDLKVPKNACVEVRITKDGFIRYMKNYCNQANMQEPPASDFLEMAVDEAYTSSVSSDLANVRITVPVKAGITPEESWKILSSIITGYFDILETVDYNTGYLTTSWQVQNFQSSIIRTRVIVSTGGNTDQIAYAVKLISQEAFLDGQNAVTVKDDEKFQDWARILKKYDGLIQEIQARLQ
;
A
#
# COMPACT_ATOMS: atom_id res chain seq x y z
N MET A 1 -25.26 111.38 -70.93
CA MET A 1 -25.71 110.47 -72.01
C MET A 1 -24.45 109.92 -72.68
N GLN A 2 -24.29 108.66 -73.09
CA GLN A 2 -25.18 107.50 -73.25
C GLN A 2 -24.31 106.23 -73.46
N TYR A 3 -24.97 105.07 -73.31
CA TYR A 3 -24.49 103.69 -73.20
C TYR A 3 -23.83 103.04 -74.44
N LYS A 4 -23.07 101.95 -74.21
CA LYS A 4 -23.20 100.68 -74.99
C LYS A 4 -22.66 99.45 -74.24
N GLN A 5 -23.16 98.29 -74.67
CA GLN A 5 -23.31 97.00 -73.98
C GLN A 5 -22.07 96.08 -73.97
N LEU A 6 -22.15 95.07 -73.10
CA LEU A 6 -21.32 93.87 -72.84
C LEU A 6 -20.80 93.12 -74.09
N PRO A 7 -19.70 92.35 -73.97
CA PRO A 7 -19.92 90.92 -73.69
C PRO A 7 -19.02 90.31 -72.59
N LEU A 8 -19.59 89.27 -72.01
CA LEU A 8 -19.09 88.36 -70.98
C LEU A 8 -17.98 87.45 -71.58
N PHE A 9 -16.78 87.46 -71.01
CA PHE A 9 -15.81 86.37 -71.16
C PHE A 9 -15.62 85.72 -69.79
N ILE A 10 -16.23 84.55 -69.61
CA ILE A 10 -16.01 83.69 -68.45
C ILE A 10 -14.58 83.17 -68.53
N PHE A 11 -13.73 83.64 -67.63
CA PHE A 11 -12.38 83.15 -67.45
C PHE A 11 -12.48 81.84 -66.64
N PHE A 12 -12.57 80.70 -67.33
CA PHE A 12 -12.46 79.38 -66.68
C PHE A 12 -10.98 79.12 -66.38
N THR A 13 -10.48 79.65 -65.26
CA THR A 13 -9.24 79.18 -64.66
C THR A 13 -9.43 77.73 -64.24
N LEU A 14 -9.03 76.81 -65.13
CA LEU A 14 -8.73 75.42 -64.78
C LEU A 14 -7.54 75.44 -63.81
N PHE A 15 -7.84 75.47 -62.52
CA PHE A 15 -6.91 74.96 -61.52
C PHE A 15 -6.80 73.45 -61.76
N ALA A 16 -5.78 73.06 -62.50
CA ALA A 16 -5.31 71.68 -62.51
C ALA A 16 -4.79 71.39 -61.09
N PHE A 17 -5.66 70.92 -60.21
CA PHE A 17 -5.25 70.24 -58.99
C PHE A 17 -4.52 68.96 -59.44
N SER A 18 -3.21 69.04 -59.54
CA SER A 18 -2.36 67.85 -59.55
C SER A 18 -2.58 67.18 -58.20
N SER A 19 -3.47 66.18 -58.18
CA SER A 19 -3.60 65.25 -57.06
C SER A 19 -2.26 64.52 -56.97
N PHE A 20 -1.34 65.02 -56.15
CA PHE A 20 -0.13 64.30 -55.81
C PHE A 20 -0.57 63.02 -55.08
N SER A 21 -0.54 61.92 -55.81
CA SER A 21 -0.73 60.59 -55.26
C SER A 21 0.38 60.34 -54.24
N GLN A 22 0.06 60.40 -52.94
CA GLN A 22 0.99 60.01 -51.89
C GLN A 22 1.25 58.51 -52.00
N LYS A 23 2.51 58.16 -52.24
CA LYS A 23 2.99 56.79 -52.37
C LYS A 23 3.97 56.51 -51.23
N LEU A 24 3.84 55.36 -50.59
CA LEU A 24 4.70 54.89 -49.52
C LEU A 24 5.42 53.63 -49.98
N MET A 25 6.71 53.51 -49.68
CA MET A 25 7.48 52.29 -49.85
C MET A 25 7.46 51.53 -48.53
N LEU A 26 6.75 50.40 -48.50
CA LEU A 26 6.68 49.52 -47.33
C LEU A 26 7.73 48.43 -47.47
N THR A 27 8.60 48.27 -46.46
CA THR A 27 9.66 47.26 -46.45
C THR A 27 9.56 46.42 -45.18
N ALA A 28 9.48 45.10 -45.34
CA ALA A 28 9.56 44.16 -44.23
C ALA A 28 11.03 43.83 -43.91
N ASP A 29 11.32 43.51 -42.67
CA ASP A 29 12.60 42.95 -42.23
C ASP A 29 12.87 41.52 -42.75
N HIS A 30 11.85 40.85 -43.30
CA HIS A 30 11.96 39.56 -44.00
C HIS A 30 11.56 39.69 -45.46
N SER A 31 12.45 39.30 -46.38
CA SER A 31 12.23 39.42 -47.83
C SER A 31 11.09 38.56 -48.37
N ASP A 32 10.73 37.48 -47.67
CA ASP A 32 9.64 36.56 -48.00
C ASP A 32 8.30 36.92 -47.30
N ALA A 33 8.24 38.03 -46.54
CA ALA A 33 6.99 38.49 -45.95
C ALA A 33 6.03 39.02 -47.04
N LYS A 34 4.77 38.59 -46.99
CA LYS A 34 3.71 39.00 -47.91
C LYS A 34 2.99 40.24 -47.42
N PHE A 35 2.74 41.18 -48.32
CA PHE A 35 1.91 42.37 -48.09
C PHE A 35 0.55 42.18 -48.76
N ILE A 36 -0.51 42.32 -47.99
CA ILE A 36 -1.89 42.15 -48.46
C ILE A 36 -2.69 43.39 -48.06
N LEU A 37 -3.28 44.06 -49.04
CA LEU A 37 -4.25 45.13 -48.81
C LEU A 37 -5.54 44.51 -48.29
N LEU A 38 -6.05 45.04 -47.18
CA LEU A 38 -7.29 44.61 -46.54
C LEU A 38 -8.45 45.52 -46.94
N ASN A 39 -9.68 45.02 -46.73
CA ASN A 39 -10.87 45.85 -46.80
C ASN A 39 -10.90 46.90 -45.66
N ASP A 40 -11.56 48.03 -45.90
CA ASP A 40 -11.60 49.13 -44.93
C ASP A 40 -12.55 48.88 -43.73
N TYR A 41 -13.47 47.92 -43.91
CA TYR A 41 -14.53 47.60 -42.95
C TYR A 41 -14.22 46.37 -42.10
N ASP A 42 -13.36 45.47 -42.57
CA ASP A 42 -12.97 44.23 -41.88
C ASP A 42 -11.55 43.76 -42.25
N ASP A 43 -11.07 42.70 -41.61
CA ASP A 43 -9.71 42.17 -41.84
C ASP A 43 -9.62 41.17 -43.00
N SER A 44 -10.61 41.16 -43.90
CA SER A 44 -10.60 40.28 -45.07
C SER A 44 -9.65 40.79 -46.14
N ASP A 45 -9.04 39.84 -46.85
CA ASP A 45 -8.05 40.12 -47.89
C ASP A 45 -8.72 40.72 -49.13
N MET A 46 -8.22 41.86 -49.58
CA MET A 46 -8.68 42.53 -50.81
C MET A 46 -7.73 42.25 -51.98
N GLN A 47 -6.41 42.46 -51.78
CA GLN A 47 -5.42 42.32 -52.85
C GLN A 47 -4.03 42.02 -52.30
N GLU A 48 -3.34 40.99 -52.84
CA GLU A 48 -1.91 40.79 -52.59
C GLU A 48 -1.10 41.86 -53.33
N LEU A 49 -0.26 42.60 -52.60
CA LEU A 49 0.54 43.72 -53.12
C LEU A 49 1.95 43.27 -53.56
N GLY A 50 2.49 42.21 -52.94
CA GLY A 50 3.83 41.69 -53.21
C GLY A 50 4.53 41.15 -51.98
N THR A 51 5.84 40.91 -52.08
CA THR A 51 6.69 40.36 -51.01
C THR A 51 7.92 41.22 -50.74
N GLY A 52 8.35 41.26 -49.48
CA GLY A 52 9.57 41.95 -49.03
C GLY A 52 9.49 43.47 -49.06
N THR A 53 9.26 44.07 -50.24
CA THR A 53 9.12 45.51 -50.43
C THR A 53 8.03 45.82 -51.45
N VAL A 54 7.11 46.72 -51.11
CA VAL A 54 5.97 47.11 -51.97
C VAL A 54 5.74 48.62 -51.97
N GLU A 55 5.33 49.17 -53.11
CA GLU A 55 4.84 50.54 -53.21
C GLU A 55 3.32 50.56 -52.94
N LEU A 56 2.90 51.20 -51.86
CA LEU A 56 1.50 51.45 -51.54
C LEU A 56 1.09 52.85 -52.01
N LYS A 57 0.12 52.91 -52.91
CA LYS A 57 -0.56 54.17 -53.28
C LYS A 57 -1.70 54.43 -52.30
N LEU A 58 -1.70 55.59 -51.64
CA LEU A 58 -2.78 55.96 -50.72
C LEU A 58 -4.00 56.46 -51.50
N GLU A 59 -5.09 55.72 -51.36
CA GLU A 59 -6.38 56.09 -51.94
C GLU A 59 -7.13 57.04 -51.01
N LYS A 60 -7.89 57.95 -51.63
CA LYS A 60 -8.73 58.91 -50.90
C LYS A 60 -9.94 58.16 -50.34
N ASP A 61 -10.38 58.56 -49.15
CA ASP A 61 -11.55 57.97 -48.48
C ASP A 61 -11.39 56.47 -48.12
N SER A 62 -10.15 55.97 -48.09
CA SER A 62 -9.76 54.63 -47.63
C SER A 62 -8.85 54.71 -46.40
N LYS A 63 -8.90 53.69 -45.54
CA LYS A 63 -7.96 53.54 -44.42
C LYS A 63 -6.60 52.98 -44.86
N ASN A 64 -6.50 52.49 -46.10
CA ASN A 64 -5.28 51.92 -46.69
C ASN A 64 -4.61 50.89 -45.76
N ARG A 65 -5.39 49.89 -45.33
CA ARG A 65 -4.99 48.90 -44.32
C ARG A 65 -4.17 47.80 -44.98
N VAL A 66 -2.95 47.56 -44.52
CA VAL A 66 -2.06 46.53 -45.06
C VAL A 66 -1.73 45.52 -43.99
N LYS A 67 -1.99 44.25 -44.27
CA LYS A 67 -1.59 43.09 -43.49
C LYS A 67 -0.27 42.56 -44.01
N ILE A 68 0.71 42.45 -43.13
CA ILE A 68 2.01 41.86 -43.40
C ILE A 68 2.04 40.50 -42.73
N THR A 69 2.29 39.44 -43.51
CA THR A 69 2.26 38.06 -43.03
C THR A 69 3.53 37.32 -43.39
N LYS A 70 3.99 36.46 -42.49
CA LYS A 70 5.07 35.50 -42.76
C LYS A 70 4.81 34.22 -41.98
N PRO A 71 4.94 33.03 -42.61
CA PRO A 71 4.91 31.76 -41.90
C PRO A 71 5.78 31.75 -40.63
N GLY A 72 5.17 31.45 -39.47
CA GLY A 72 5.84 31.38 -38.18
C GLY A 72 5.98 32.71 -37.43
N TYR A 73 5.35 33.78 -37.92
CA TYR A 73 5.31 35.08 -37.27
C TYR A 73 3.88 35.58 -37.10
N GLN A 74 3.66 36.38 -36.05
CA GLN A 74 2.39 37.07 -35.85
C GLN A 74 2.15 38.06 -37.00
N PRO A 75 0.98 38.02 -37.67
CA PRO A 75 0.61 39.03 -38.65
C PRO A 75 0.59 40.44 -38.05
N VAL A 76 1.10 41.42 -38.80
CA VAL A 76 1.06 42.83 -38.41
C VAL A 76 0.14 43.59 -39.37
N ILE A 77 -0.85 44.31 -38.84
CA ILE A 77 -1.72 45.19 -39.62
C ILE A 77 -1.28 46.64 -39.38
N LYS A 78 -1.12 47.40 -40.47
CA LYS A 78 -0.82 48.83 -40.47
C LYS A 78 -1.88 49.58 -41.26
N GLU A 79 -2.24 50.77 -40.80
CA GLU A 79 -3.20 51.64 -41.47
C GLU A 79 -2.54 52.97 -41.82
N TYR A 80 -2.73 53.43 -43.06
CA TYR A 80 -2.08 54.62 -43.59
C TYR A 80 -3.13 55.62 -44.08
N ASN A 81 -3.68 56.42 -43.17
CA ASN A 81 -4.63 57.47 -43.54
C ASN A 81 -3.95 58.52 -44.43
N LYS A 82 -4.52 58.76 -45.62
CA LYS A 82 -4.01 59.71 -46.61
C LYS A 82 -3.95 61.16 -46.13
N ASP A 83 -4.80 61.54 -45.18
CA ASP A 83 -4.84 62.90 -44.65
C ASP A 83 -3.67 63.19 -43.69
N LEU A 84 -2.90 62.16 -43.33
CA LEU A 84 -1.72 62.26 -42.48
C LEU A 84 -0.43 62.30 -43.29
N LYS A 85 0.57 63.01 -42.76
CA LYS A 85 1.92 63.01 -43.33
C LYS A 85 2.67 61.76 -42.86
N TRP A 86 3.13 60.96 -43.82
CA TRP A 86 3.90 59.74 -43.59
C TRP A 86 5.30 59.88 -44.19
N ASP A 87 6.28 59.23 -43.57
CA ASP A 87 7.61 59.07 -44.19
C ASP A 87 7.48 58.20 -45.44
N LYS A 88 8.22 58.57 -46.50
CA LYS A 88 8.15 57.84 -47.78
C LYS A 88 8.55 56.38 -47.64
N GLU A 89 9.46 56.07 -46.71
CA GLU A 89 9.88 54.71 -46.40
C GLU A 89 9.29 54.31 -45.05
N GLN A 90 8.58 53.19 -45.04
CA GLN A 90 8.02 52.59 -43.84
C GLN A 90 8.67 51.21 -43.66
N ARG A 91 9.31 50.99 -42.51
CA ARG A 91 9.87 49.69 -42.14
C ARG A 91 8.94 48.96 -41.18
N ILE A 92 8.63 47.71 -41.47
CA ILE A 92 7.75 46.87 -40.67
C ILE A 92 8.56 45.68 -40.18
N ALA A 93 8.65 45.51 -38.86
CA ALA A 93 9.31 44.37 -38.25
C ALA A 93 8.30 43.25 -37.92
N LEU A 94 8.64 42.03 -38.30
CA LEU A 94 7.98 40.81 -37.81
C LEU A 94 8.91 40.16 -36.79
N ASP A 95 8.80 40.63 -35.55
CA ASP A 95 9.69 40.24 -34.45
C ASP A 95 9.05 39.22 -33.49
N THR A 96 7.72 39.03 -33.56
CA THR A 96 6.96 38.11 -32.71
C THR A 96 6.73 36.79 -33.42
N ARG A 97 7.23 35.69 -32.85
CA ARG A 97 6.99 34.34 -33.36
C ARG A 97 5.58 33.89 -33.01
N GLN A 98 4.97 33.15 -33.92
CA GLN A 98 3.68 32.49 -33.71
C GLN A 98 3.85 30.97 -33.82
N VAL A 99 3.27 30.25 -32.86
CA VAL A 99 3.12 28.78 -32.90
C VAL A 99 1.64 28.44 -32.78
N ASP A 100 1.13 27.66 -33.73
CA ASP A 100 -0.20 27.06 -33.62
C ASP A 100 -0.08 25.82 -32.75
N VAL A 101 -0.51 25.92 -31.48
CA VAL A 101 -0.46 24.81 -30.53
C VAL A 101 -1.80 24.10 -30.55
N THR A 102 -1.78 22.78 -30.71
CA THR A 102 -2.96 21.92 -30.62
C THR A 102 -2.75 20.82 -29.60
N ALA A 103 -3.83 20.37 -28.96
CA ALA A 103 -3.78 19.36 -27.91
C ALA A 103 -4.84 18.29 -28.13
N GLU A 104 -4.44 17.03 -27.99
CA GLU A 104 -5.29 15.86 -27.90
C GLU A 104 -5.06 15.19 -26.53
N PRO A 105 -6.11 14.83 -25.79
CA PRO A 105 -7.54 15.06 -26.07
C PRO A 105 -7.95 16.54 -26.18
N PHE A 106 -8.98 16.86 -26.99
CA PHE A 106 -9.38 18.25 -27.29
C PHE A 106 -9.93 19.03 -26.10
N ASP A 107 -10.33 18.36 -25.03
CA ASP A 107 -10.75 18.94 -23.76
C ASP A 107 -9.58 19.18 -22.78
N ALA A 108 -8.33 18.88 -23.17
CA ALA A 108 -7.16 19.23 -22.38
C ALA A 108 -6.96 20.76 -22.31
N GLU A 109 -6.59 21.24 -21.13
CA GLU A 109 -6.25 22.64 -20.88
C GLU A 109 -4.84 22.93 -21.37
N ILE A 110 -4.69 24.03 -22.11
CA ILE A 110 -3.39 24.55 -22.54
C ILE A 110 -3.08 25.77 -21.68
N LEU A 111 -2.03 25.66 -20.87
CA LEU A 111 -1.52 26.72 -20.00
C LEU A 111 -0.28 27.35 -20.63
N VAL A 112 -0.17 28.67 -20.52
CA VAL A 112 1.04 29.43 -20.88
C VAL A 112 1.51 30.17 -19.64
N ASP A 113 2.76 29.90 -19.23
CA ASP A 113 3.36 30.42 -17.99
C ASP A 113 2.42 30.26 -16.78
N GLY A 114 1.81 29.07 -16.66
CA GLY A 114 0.91 28.70 -15.56
C GLY A 114 -0.52 29.25 -15.66
N ARG A 115 -0.88 29.97 -16.73
CA ARG A 115 -2.25 30.49 -16.94
C ARG A 115 -2.98 29.73 -18.04
N VAL A 116 -4.20 29.26 -17.78
CA VAL A 116 -5.04 28.63 -18.80
C VAL A 116 -5.39 29.64 -19.88
N ILE A 117 -5.03 29.34 -21.13
CA ILE A 117 -5.30 30.19 -22.30
C ILE A 117 -6.47 29.64 -23.14
N GLY A 118 -6.63 28.32 -23.17
CA GLY A 118 -7.71 27.68 -23.91
C GLY A 118 -7.66 26.17 -23.84
N THR A 119 -8.54 25.54 -24.61
CA THR A 119 -8.59 24.08 -24.85
C THR A 119 -8.50 23.82 -26.35
N LYS A 120 -8.16 22.59 -26.75
CA LYS A 120 -8.02 22.12 -28.14
C LYS A 120 -6.92 22.79 -28.97
N ALA A 121 -6.94 24.11 -29.12
CA ALA A 121 -5.99 24.87 -29.92
C ALA A 121 -5.84 26.31 -29.44
N ILE A 122 -4.62 26.86 -29.52
CA ILE A 122 -4.31 28.27 -29.28
C ILE A 122 -3.28 28.80 -30.30
N TYR A 123 -3.25 30.12 -30.48
CA TYR A 123 -2.11 30.81 -31.10
C TYR A 123 -1.18 31.33 -30.02
N LEU A 124 0.02 30.77 -29.94
CA LEU A 124 1.05 31.21 -29.00
C LEU A 124 1.92 32.30 -29.65
N TYR A 125 1.97 33.49 -29.04
CA TYR A 125 2.77 34.61 -29.52
C TYR A 125 3.98 34.85 -28.60
N ILE A 126 5.18 34.62 -29.13
CA ILE A 126 6.43 34.74 -28.37
C ILE A 126 7.13 36.01 -28.83
N GLN A 127 7.14 37.03 -27.97
CA GLN A 127 7.81 38.31 -28.25
C GLN A 127 9.32 38.10 -28.44
N LYS A 128 9.96 39.02 -29.18
CA LYS A 128 11.41 39.01 -29.39
C LYS A 128 12.17 38.93 -28.08
N ASP A 129 13.22 38.12 -28.07
CA ASP A 129 14.10 37.87 -26.94
C ASP A 129 13.42 37.28 -25.69
N ARG A 130 12.21 36.71 -25.85
CA ARG A 130 11.43 36.07 -24.78
C ARG A 130 11.32 34.56 -24.99
N PHE A 131 10.85 33.89 -23.93
CA PHE A 131 10.42 32.51 -23.97
C PHE A 131 9.07 32.37 -23.26
N LEU A 132 8.33 31.32 -23.58
CA LEU A 132 7.07 30.95 -22.95
C LEU A 132 7.07 29.45 -22.64
N THR A 133 6.57 29.07 -21.47
CA THR A 133 6.37 27.68 -21.10
C THR A 133 4.94 27.28 -21.38
N VAL A 134 4.74 26.24 -22.18
CA VAL A 134 3.43 25.64 -22.44
C VAL A 134 3.30 24.36 -21.65
N GLU A 135 2.20 24.22 -20.93
CA GLU A 135 1.79 22.97 -20.28
C GLU A 135 0.43 22.53 -20.83
N VAL A 136 0.29 21.25 -21.18
CA VAL A 136 -0.97 20.65 -21.58
C VAL A 136 -1.42 19.69 -20.48
N LYS A 137 -2.55 20.01 -19.83
CA LYS A 137 -3.05 19.34 -18.64
C LYS A 137 -4.43 18.75 -18.87
N LYS A 138 -4.61 17.51 -18.42
CA LYS A 138 -5.93 16.86 -18.34
C LYS A 138 -5.95 15.91 -17.15
N PRO A 139 -7.00 15.94 -16.29
CA PRO A 139 -7.12 14.97 -15.20
C PRO A 139 -7.03 13.53 -15.71
N GLY A 140 -6.19 12.72 -15.05
CA GLY A 140 -5.95 11.32 -15.44
C GLY A 140 -4.86 11.13 -16.48
N PHE A 141 -4.23 12.19 -16.97
CA PHE A 141 -3.11 12.13 -17.91
C PHE A 141 -1.84 12.74 -17.32
N VAL A 142 -0.68 12.25 -17.76
CA VAL A 142 0.59 12.90 -17.48
C VAL A 142 0.62 14.27 -18.18
N THR A 143 1.04 15.31 -17.47
CA THR A 143 1.18 16.66 -18.04
C THR A 143 2.32 16.69 -19.06
N ALA A 144 2.06 17.23 -20.24
CA ALA A 144 3.11 17.53 -21.22
C ALA A 144 3.58 18.98 -21.06
N THR A 145 4.89 19.21 -21.07
CA THR A 145 5.48 20.54 -20.90
C THR A 145 6.54 20.80 -21.96
N LYS A 146 6.53 22.00 -22.56
CA LYS A 146 7.53 22.44 -23.52
C LYS A 146 7.79 23.94 -23.40
N VAL A 147 9.06 24.33 -23.55
CA VAL A 147 9.45 25.74 -23.57
C VAL A 147 9.74 26.16 -25.01
N TYR A 148 9.16 27.28 -25.44
CA TYR A 148 9.42 27.88 -26.73
C TYR A 148 10.22 29.17 -26.57
N TYR A 149 11.24 29.35 -27.40
CA TYR A 149 12.14 30.51 -27.36
C TYR A 149 11.96 31.36 -28.62
N ASN A 150 12.12 32.68 -28.50
CA ASN A 150 12.29 33.58 -29.64
C ASN A 150 13.57 34.38 -29.43
N GLN A 151 14.70 33.69 -29.46
CA GLN A 151 16.04 34.22 -29.20
C GLN A 151 17.00 33.71 -30.28
N ALA A 152 17.94 34.56 -30.71
CA ALA A 152 18.83 34.23 -31.84
C ALA A 152 19.78 33.05 -31.57
N ASP A 153 20.09 32.78 -30.30
CA ASP A 153 20.96 31.70 -29.84
C ASP A 153 20.22 30.41 -29.48
N LYS A 154 18.90 30.36 -29.70
CA LYS A 154 18.03 29.21 -29.38
C LYS A 154 17.41 28.61 -30.64
N GLU A 155 16.93 27.37 -30.50
CA GLU A 155 16.17 26.72 -31.55
C GLU A 155 14.93 27.55 -31.89
N THR A 156 14.74 27.78 -33.20
CA THR A 156 13.56 28.52 -33.70
C THR A 156 12.31 27.67 -33.46
N PRO A 157 11.23 28.27 -32.90
CA PRO A 157 10.04 27.51 -32.57
C PRO A 157 9.34 27.06 -33.87
N PRO A 158 8.72 25.87 -33.87
CA PRO A 158 8.00 25.38 -35.05
C PRO A 158 6.77 26.25 -35.31
N MET A 159 6.27 26.26 -36.54
CA MET A 159 5.02 26.97 -36.86
C MET A 159 3.79 26.33 -36.23
N LYS A 160 3.81 25.00 -36.09
CA LYS A 160 2.74 24.20 -35.52
C LYS A 160 3.33 23.19 -34.57
N ASP A 161 2.64 22.97 -33.46
CA ASP A 161 3.00 21.93 -32.52
C ASP A 161 1.75 21.19 -32.04
N HIS A 162 1.89 19.88 -31.88
CA HIS A 162 0.77 19.01 -31.54
C HIS A 162 1.14 18.16 -30.33
N PHE A 163 0.40 18.36 -29.25
CA PHE A 163 0.53 17.60 -28.02
C PHE A 163 -0.49 16.48 -28.01
N THR A 164 -0.04 15.24 -27.77
CA THR A 164 -0.94 14.10 -27.55
C THR A 164 -0.66 13.51 -26.18
N LEU A 165 -1.61 13.64 -25.25
CA LEU A 165 -1.54 13.02 -23.94
C LEU A 165 -1.93 11.54 -24.06
N LYS A 166 -0.94 10.65 -23.95
CA LYS A 166 -1.12 9.19 -24.09
C LYS A 166 -0.94 8.46 -22.77
N ASP A 167 -0.02 8.94 -21.95
CA ASP A 167 0.30 8.34 -20.66
C ASP A 167 -0.72 8.78 -19.61
N ARG A 168 -1.15 7.82 -18.79
CA ARG A 168 -2.11 8.05 -17.73
C ARG A 168 -1.39 8.39 -16.43
N GLN A 169 -2.07 9.14 -15.57
CA GLN A 169 -1.58 9.45 -14.24
C GLN A 169 -2.68 9.17 -13.22
N VAL A 170 -2.34 8.37 -12.21
CA VAL A 170 -3.23 8.00 -11.10
C VAL A 170 -2.75 8.71 -9.85
N ARG A 171 -3.60 9.55 -9.25
CA ARG A 171 -3.34 10.08 -7.91
C ARG A 171 -3.64 8.99 -6.87
N LEU A 172 -2.60 8.42 -6.27
CA LEU A 172 -2.72 7.45 -5.20
C LEU A 172 -2.83 8.16 -3.85
N GLU A 173 -3.97 7.99 -3.18
CA GLU A 173 -4.21 8.44 -1.82
C GLU A 173 -3.86 7.32 -0.84
N VAL A 174 -2.91 7.58 0.05
CA VAL A 174 -2.31 6.56 0.92
C VAL A 174 -2.66 6.85 2.37
N SER A 175 -3.20 5.84 3.04
CA SER A 175 -3.46 5.87 4.48
C SER A 175 -2.88 4.61 5.13
N PRO A 176 -1.99 4.73 6.12
CA PRO A 176 -1.49 5.98 6.73
C PRO A 176 -0.46 6.71 5.87
N ALA A 177 -0.35 8.04 6.03
CA ALA A 177 0.41 8.94 5.15
C ALA A 177 1.95 8.77 5.20
N ASP A 178 2.48 8.04 6.17
CA ASP A 178 3.90 7.71 6.32
C ASP A 178 4.27 6.36 5.68
N ALA A 179 3.31 5.63 5.11
CA ALA A 179 3.57 4.40 4.36
C ALA A 179 4.39 4.68 3.10
N VAL A 180 5.27 3.74 2.74
CA VAL A 180 6.17 3.84 1.58
C VAL A 180 5.48 3.28 0.35
N VAL A 181 5.49 4.05 -0.74
CA VAL A 181 4.95 3.67 -2.04
C VAL A 181 6.09 3.25 -2.97
N ALA A 182 5.88 2.18 -3.71
CA ALA A 182 6.74 1.76 -4.81
C ALA A 182 5.91 1.49 -6.07
N ALA A 183 6.48 1.81 -7.23
CA ALA A 183 5.93 1.49 -8.54
C ALA A 183 6.94 0.61 -9.29
N ASN A 184 6.52 -0.58 -9.72
CA ASN A 184 7.40 -1.59 -10.33
C ASN A 184 8.65 -1.87 -9.48
N GLY A 185 8.50 -1.92 -8.16
CA GLY A 185 9.59 -2.14 -7.20
C GLY A 185 10.48 -0.93 -6.92
N ILE A 186 10.30 0.20 -7.62
CA ILE A 186 11.06 1.43 -7.42
C ILE A 186 10.34 2.30 -6.38
N SER A 187 11.03 2.65 -5.29
CA SER A 187 10.45 3.51 -4.24
C SER A 187 10.19 4.92 -4.76
N MET A 188 8.96 5.39 -4.59
CA MET A 188 8.47 6.72 -4.99
C MET A 188 8.50 7.72 -3.82
N GLY A 189 8.64 7.24 -2.59
CA GLY A 189 8.57 8.05 -1.38
C GLY A 189 7.46 7.60 -0.42
N ARG A 190 6.99 8.50 0.44
CA ARG A 190 5.94 8.23 1.44
C ARG A 190 4.66 9.00 1.14
N GLY A 191 3.53 8.46 1.56
CA GLY A 191 2.23 9.11 1.45
C GLY A 191 1.70 9.18 0.04
N ASN A 192 0.88 10.21 -0.24
CA ASN A 192 0.21 10.34 -1.54
C ASN A 192 1.21 10.54 -2.68
N GLN A 193 1.00 9.84 -3.80
CA GLN A 193 1.89 9.89 -4.97
C GLN A 193 1.10 9.99 -6.27
N ASP A 194 1.71 10.57 -7.29
CA ASP A 194 1.20 10.54 -8.66
C ASP A 194 1.91 9.42 -9.42
N ILE A 195 1.16 8.38 -9.81
CA ILE A 195 1.70 7.18 -10.46
C ILE A 195 1.45 7.29 -11.96
N ASN A 196 2.52 7.33 -12.75
CA ASN A 196 2.44 7.37 -14.19
C ASN A 196 2.28 5.95 -14.75
N ILE A 197 1.31 5.76 -15.65
CA ILE A 197 1.02 4.50 -16.33
C ILE A 197 1.20 4.73 -17.84
N PRO A 198 2.38 4.40 -18.41
CA PRO A 198 2.67 4.63 -19.82
C PRO A 198 1.69 3.90 -20.74
N LEU A 199 1.40 4.46 -21.91
CA LEU A 199 0.57 3.80 -22.92
C LEU A 199 1.20 2.46 -23.36
N GLY A 200 0.42 1.39 -23.29
CA GLY A 200 0.86 0.04 -23.64
C GLY A 200 1.41 -0.78 -22.47
N ASP A 201 1.53 -0.20 -21.27
CA ASP A 201 2.18 -0.83 -20.12
C ASP A 201 1.24 -1.06 -18.93
N CYS A 202 1.74 -1.85 -17.96
CA CYS A 202 1.13 -2.04 -16.65
C CYS A 202 2.14 -1.65 -15.56
N VAL A 203 1.63 -1.09 -14.46
CA VAL A 203 2.43 -0.73 -13.29
C VAL A 203 1.89 -1.46 -12.07
N THR A 204 2.78 -2.15 -11.36
CA THR A 204 2.51 -2.74 -10.06
C THR A 204 2.80 -1.69 -8.99
N ILE A 205 1.76 -1.30 -8.26
CA ILE A 205 1.82 -0.40 -7.12
C ILE A 205 1.91 -1.25 -5.85
N THR A 206 2.91 -1.00 -5.03
CA THR A 206 3.06 -1.62 -3.72
C THR A 206 3.11 -0.52 -2.66
N VAL A 207 2.31 -0.66 -1.60
CA VAL A 207 2.34 0.24 -0.44
C VAL A 207 2.65 -0.57 0.80
N THR A 208 3.69 -0.16 1.53
CA THR A 208 4.26 -0.90 2.65
C THR A 208 4.40 -0.03 3.88
N LYS A 209 4.15 -0.62 5.05
CA LYS A 209 4.42 0.00 6.35
C LYS A 209 4.61 -1.10 7.40
N ASP A 210 5.58 -0.91 8.28
CA ASP A 210 5.83 -1.86 9.37
C ASP A 210 4.58 -2.00 10.27
N GLY A 211 4.26 -3.23 10.67
CA GLY A 211 3.05 -3.58 11.41
C GLY A 211 1.74 -3.63 10.59
N TYR A 212 1.80 -3.44 9.27
CA TYR A 212 0.64 -3.54 8.38
C TYR A 212 0.84 -4.62 7.31
N VAL A 213 -0.28 -5.17 6.82
CA VAL A 213 -0.27 -6.00 5.62
C VAL A 213 -0.04 -5.10 4.41
N ASN A 214 0.87 -5.50 3.52
CA ASN A 214 1.15 -4.75 2.29
C ASN A 214 -0.08 -4.65 1.38
N TYR A 215 -0.26 -3.50 0.75
CA TYR A 215 -1.20 -3.32 -0.34
C TYR A 215 -0.46 -3.50 -1.67
N GLU A 216 -1.04 -4.26 -2.58
CA GLU A 216 -0.50 -4.47 -3.92
C GLU A 216 -1.62 -4.42 -4.96
N LYS A 217 -1.41 -3.66 -6.04
CA LYS A 217 -2.38 -3.52 -7.14
C LYS A 217 -1.66 -3.28 -8.45
N VAL A 218 -2.14 -3.91 -9.52
CA VAL A 218 -1.65 -3.69 -10.89
C VAL A 218 -2.67 -2.81 -11.63
N ILE A 219 -2.17 -1.76 -12.30
CA ILE A 219 -2.97 -0.88 -13.17
C ILE A 219 -2.35 -0.87 -14.55
N CYS A 220 -3.17 -1.09 -15.59
CA CYS A 220 -2.74 -1.17 -16.98
C CYS A 220 -3.34 -0.05 -17.83
N ASN A 221 -2.56 0.51 -18.77
CA ASN A 221 -3.02 1.48 -19.77
C ASN A 221 -2.88 0.85 -21.17
N LYS A 222 -3.67 -0.19 -21.44
CA LYS A 222 -3.63 -0.94 -22.69
C LYS A 222 -5.00 -0.91 -23.38
N GLU A 223 -4.98 -1.12 -24.69
CA GLU A 223 -6.21 -1.29 -25.45
C GLU A 223 -6.96 -2.54 -24.99
N GLY A 224 -8.25 -2.40 -24.70
CA GLY A 224 -9.11 -3.48 -24.19
C GLY A 224 -9.13 -3.63 -22.67
N ASP A 225 -8.18 -3.03 -21.94
CA ASP A 225 -8.21 -2.97 -20.48
C ASP A 225 -9.10 -1.82 -19.97
N PRO A 226 -9.64 -1.92 -18.74
CA PRO A 226 -10.32 -0.80 -18.10
C PRO A 226 -9.40 0.43 -18.00
N GLU A 227 -9.94 1.61 -18.28
CA GLU A 227 -9.19 2.87 -18.19
C GLU A 227 -8.65 3.09 -16.77
N PRO A 228 -7.37 3.44 -16.60
CA PRO A 228 -6.81 3.79 -15.30
C PRO A 228 -7.63 4.87 -14.58
N PRO A 229 -7.94 4.70 -13.29
CA PRO A 229 -8.71 5.68 -12.56
C PRO A 229 -7.89 6.96 -12.32
N VAL A 230 -8.54 8.12 -12.32
CA VAL A 230 -7.86 9.40 -12.01
C VAL A 230 -7.34 9.43 -10.56
N ARG A 231 -8.07 8.79 -9.65
CA ARG A 231 -7.73 8.66 -8.22
C ARG A 231 -7.91 7.23 -7.78
N ASP A 232 -7.01 6.75 -6.93
CA ASP A 232 -7.11 5.46 -6.27
C ASP A 232 -6.73 5.55 -4.79
N LYS A 233 -7.18 4.60 -3.99
CA LYS A 233 -6.93 4.58 -2.54
C LYS A 233 -6.20 3.31 -2.13
N ALA A 234 -5.08 3.49 -1.45
CA ALA A 234 -4.36 2.42 -0.75
C ALA A 234 -4.56 2.60 0.76
N LEU A 235 -5.46 1.81 1.32
CA LEU A 235 -5.77 1.81 2.75
C LEU A 235 -5.10 0.59 3.40
N LEU A 236 -4.07 0.81 4.21
CA LEU A 236 -3.47 -0.23 5.03
C LEU A 236 -4.29 -0.39 6.32
N GLU A 237 -5.28 -1.27 6.29
CA GLU A 237 -6.23 -1.44 7.39
C GLU A 237 -5.99 -2.71 8.21
N ASP A 238 -5.39 -3.73 7.59
CA ASP A 238 -5.06 -5.00 8.23
C ASP A 238 -3.68 -4.91 8.87
N ARG A 239 -3.54 -5.46 10.09
CA ARG A 239 -2.27 -5.50 10.82
C ARG A 239 -1.50 -6.76 10.51
N LEU A 240 -0.18 -6.65 10.58
CA LEU A 240 0.75 -7.76 10.47
C LEU A 240 1.61 -7.79 11.74
N VAL A 241 1.51 -8.87 12.51
CA VAL A 241 2.29 -9.08 13.74
C VAL A 241 3.32 -10.17 13.48
N LYS A 242 4.60 -9.85 13.61
CA LYS A 242 5.68 -10.83 13.54
C LYS A 242 5.81 -11.55 14.87
N ILE A 243 5.25 -12.74 14.97
CA ILE A 243 5.32 -13.55 16.19
C ILE A 243 6.60 -14.36 16.17
N THR A 244 7.30 -14.38 17.30
CA THR A 244 8.43 -15.27 17.59
C THR A 244 8.26 -15.88 18.97
N THR A 245 8.77 -17.08 19.19
CA THR A 245 8.57 -17.82 20.45
C THR A 245 9.88 -18.29 21.07
N ALA A 246 9.88 -18.38 22.40
CA ALA A 246 10.86 -19.14 23.17
C ALA A 246 10.11 -20.23 23.94
N PRO A 247 10.36 -21.53 23.65
CA PRO A 247 11.36 -22.06 22.74
C PRO A 247 11.04 -21.80 21.25
N ASN A 248 12.09 -21.79 20.41
CA ASN A 248 12.01 -21.44 18.98
C ASN A 248 11.45 -22.56 18.09
N ASP A 249 11.01 -23.67 18.67
CA ASP A 249 10.38 -24.78 17.96
C ASP A 249 8.93 -25.01 18.42
N ALA A 250 8.41 -24.16 19.32
CA ALA A 250 7.03 -24.23 19.78
C ALA A 250 6.05 -24.13 18.60
N ALA A 251 4.98 -24.92 18.65
CA ALA A 251 3.96 -24.92 17.62
C ALA A 251 3.04 -23.72 17.80
N ILE A 252 2.79 -22.99 16.72
CA ILE A 252 1.88 -21.84 16.69
C ILE A 252 0.60 -22.27 15.97
N GLU A 253 -0.54 -22.11 16.63
CA GLU A 253 -1.85 -22.54 16.18
C GLU A 253 -2.84 -21.38 16.13
N ILE A 254 -3.68 -21.36 15.11
CA ILE A 254 -4.79 -20.40 14.93
C ILE A 254 -6.03 -21.21 14.53
N GLY A 255 -7.12 -21.05 15.27
CA GLY A 255 -8.35 -21.80 15.02
C GLY A 255 -8.17 -23.33 15.08
N GLY A 256 -7.26 -23.81 15.92
CA GLY A 256 -6.93 -25.24 16.07
C GLY A 256 -6.06 -25.82 14.95
N LYS A 257 -5.65 -25.02 13.97
CA LYS A 257 -4.71 -25.44 12.92
C LYS A 257 -3.32 -24.89 13.20
N ARG A 258 -2.31 -25.76 13.10
CA ARG A 258 -0.90 -25.34 13.16
C ARG A 258 -0.54 -24.53 11.92
N VAL A 259 -0.01 -23.33 12.14
CA VAL A 259 0.37 -22.36 11.09
C VAL A 259 1.87 -22.08 11.05
N GLY A 260 2.60 -22.39 12.12
CA GLY A 260 4.03 -22.13 12.20
C GLY A 260 4.72 -22.86 13.34
N ASN A 261 6.04 -22.73 13.36
CA ASN A 261 6.93 -23.25 14.38
C ASN A 261 7.98 -22.19 14.71
N GLY A 262 8.05 -21.75 15.97
CA GLY A 262 9.00 -20.72 16.40
C GLY A 262 8.67 -19.30 15.95
N SER A 263 8.12 -19.14 14.74
CA SER A 263 7.79 -17.85 14.15
C SER A 263 6.59 -17.93 13.22
N TYR A 264 5.83 -16.84 13.13
CA TYR A 264 4.71 -16.71 12.19
C TYR A 264 4.35 -15.22 11.96
N ASP A 265 4.11 -14.84 10.70
CA ASP A 265 3.60 -13.51 10.34
C ASP A 265 2.06 -13.53 10.44
N LEU A 266 1.53 -13.11 11.58
CA LEU A 266 0.09 -13.09 11.86
C LEU A 266 -0.60 -11.90 11.20
N LYS A 267 -1.52 -12.19 10.27
CA LYS A 267 -2.48 -11.20 9.77
C LYS A 267 -3.65 -11.03 10.76
N VAL A 268 -3.93 -9.78 11.15
CA VAL A 268 -5.08 -9.41 11.98
C VAL A 268 -5.97 -8.43 11.20
N PRO A 269 -7.11 -8.91 10.64
CA PRO A 269 -7.98 -8.07 9.83
C PRO A 269 -8.57 -6.88 10.60
N LYS A 270 -8.88 -5.78 9.90
CA LYS A 270 -9.60 -4.64 10.49
C LYS A 270 -10.89 -5.09 11.19
N ASN A 271 -11.13 -4.56 12.38
CA ASN A 271 -12.29 -4.82 13.22
C ASN A 271 -12.41 -6.26 13.75
N ALA A 272 -11.35 -7.08 13.65
CA ALA A 272 -11.35 -8.46 14.11
C ALA A 272 -10.33 -8.71 15.23
N CYS A 273 -10.51 -9.83 15.94
CA CYS A 273 -9.52 -10.39 16.85
C CYS A 273 -9.09 -11.78 16.36
N VAL A 274 -7.83 -12.12 16.59
CA VAL A 274 -7.29 -13.45 16.32
C VAL A 274 -6.64 -14.00 17.58
N GLU A 275 -7.10 -15.17 18.04
CA GLU A 275 -6.47 -15.93 19.11
C GLU A 275 -5.31 -16.75 18.54
N VAL A 276 -4.14 -16.58 19.16
CA VAL A 276 -2.97 -17.42 18.90
C VAL A 276 -2.76 -18.32 20.10
N ARG A 277 -2.63 -19.62 19.84
CA ARG A 277 -2.25 -20.64 20.81
C ARG A 277 -0.87 -21.16 20.50
N ILE A 278 -0.03 -21.27 21.53
CA ILE A 278 1.33 -21.78 21.41
C ILE A 278 1.49 -22.98 22.33
N THR A 279 1.99 -24.08 21.76
CA THR A 279 2.13 -25.37 22.45
C THR A 279 3.52 -25.94 22.28
N LYS A 280 4.06 -26.51 23.35
CA LYS A 280 5.32 -27.24 23.37
C LYS A 280 5.36 -28.16 24.59
N ASP A 281 5.84 -29.39 24.40
CA ASP A 281 6.01 -30.35 25.49
C ASP A 281 6.93 -29.82 26.59
N GLY A 282 6.52 -29.97 27.85
CA GLY A 282 7.25 -29.45 29.00
C GLY A 282 7.07 -27.96 29.26
N PHE A 283 6.19 -27.28 28.51
CA PHE A 283 5.84 -25.88 28.71
C PHE A 283 4.34 -25.70 28.90
N ILE A 284 3.97 -24.67 29.66
CA ILE A 284 2.58 -24.26 29.85
C ILE A 284 2.07 -23.69 28.52
N ARG A 285 0.89 -24.14 28.09
CA ARG A 285 0.20 -23.60 26.91
C ARG A 285 0.04 -22.09 27.04
N TYR A 286 0.45 -21.36 26.01
CA TYR A 286 0.30 -19.90 25.95
C TYR A 286 -0.85 -19.54 25.01
N MET A 287 -1.69 -18.58 25.43
CA MET A 287 -2.81 -18.06 24.64
C MET A 287 -2.81 -16.54 24.68
N LYS A 288 -2.95 -15.91 23.52
CA LYS A 288 -3.03 -14.44 23.41
C LYS A 288 -3.93 -14.02 22.26
N ASN A 289 -4.71 -12.98 22.51
CA ASN A 289 -5.58 -12.36 21.53
C ASN A 289 -4.94 -11.08 20.98
N TYR A 290 -4.92 -10.95 19.66
CA TYR A 290 -4.55 -9.73 18.96
C TYR A 290 -5.80 -9.12 18.33
N CYS A 291 -6.15 -7.89 18.70
CA CYS A 291 -7.38 -7.24 18.27
C CYS A 291 -7.09 -5.95 17.51
N ASN A 292 -7.52 -5.85 16.26
CA ASN A 292 -7.38 -4.65 15.43
C ASN A 292 -8.70 -3.84 15.46
N GLN A 293 -8.98 -3.22 16.61
CA GLN A 293 -10.22 -2.47 16.87
C GLN A 293 -9.89 -1.14 17.55
N ALA A 294 -10.69 -0.10 17.28
CA ALA A 294 -10.40 1.28 17.73
C ALA A 294 -10.31 1.47 19.26
N ASN A 295 -11.03 0.64 20.03
CA ASN A 295 -11.08 0.73 21.50
C ASN A 295 -10.18 -0.31 22.20
N MET A 296 -9.31 -0.98 21.45
CA MET A 296 -8.39 -2.00 21.96
C MET A 296 -6.95 -1.55 21.76
N GLN A 297 -6.03 -2.17 22.50
CA GLN A 297 -4.61 -1.97 22.24
C GLN A 297 -4.26 -2.43 20.82
N GLU A 298 -3.63 -1.55 20.07
CA GLU A 298 -3.17 -1.83 18.71
C GLU A 298 -2.19 -3.03 18.71
N PRO A 299 -2.36 -4.01 17.79
CA PRO A 299 -1.42 -5.11 17.65
C PRO A 299 -0.01 -4.58 17.33
N PRO A 300 1.04 -5.04 18.03
CA PRO A 300 2.39 -4.58 17.78
C PRO A 300 2.92 -5.13 16.44
N ALA A 301 3.90 -4.46 15.84
CA ALA A 301 4.52 -4.97 14.60
C ALA A 301 5.29 -6.29 14.80
N SER A 302 5.82 -6.50 16.01
CA SER A 302 6.46 -7.76 16.41
C SER A 302 6.14 -8.10 17.85
N ASP A 303 6.09 -9.39 18.16
CA ASP A 303 5.84 -9.89 19.50
C ASP A 303 6.71 -11.13 19.78
N PHE A 304 7.42 -11.10 20.90
CA PHE A 304 8.25 -12.19 21.36
C PHE A 304 7.58 -12.84 22.56
N LEU A 305 7.23 -14.12 22.41
CA LEU A 305 6.40 -14.87 23.34
C LEU A 305 7.23 -15.96 24.01
N GLU A 306 7.58 -15.74 25.27
CA GLU A 306 8.31 -16.69 26.09
C GLU A 306 7.34 -17.58 26.87
N MET A 307 7.47 -18.90 26.69
CA MET A 307 6.64 -19.89 27.36
C MET A 307 7.23 -20.23 28.73
N ALA A 308 6.36 -20.32 29.74
CA ALA A 308 6.73 -20.80 31.06
C ALA A 308 6.94 -22.32 31.04
N VAL A 309 7.98 -22.79 31.72
CA VAL A 309 8.22 -24.23 31.90
C VAL A 309 7.11 -24.82 32.76
N ASP A 310 6.65 -26.02 32.37
CA ASP A 310 5.66 -26.76 33.15
C ASP A 310 6.33 -27.47 34.34
N GLU A 311 6.02 -27.01 35.54
CA GLU A 311 6.54 -27.58 36.79
C GLU A 311 6.06 -29.02 37.03
N ALA A 312 4.83 -29.37 36.64
CA ALA A 312 4.32 -30.72 36.76
C ALA A 312 5.12 -31.67 35.86
N TYR A 313 5.42 -31.23 34.64
CA TYR A 313 6.24 -31.99 33.70
C TYR A 313 7.68 -32.18 34.22
N THR A 314 8.32 -31.14 34.73
CA THR A 314 9.70 -31.22 35.26
C THR A 314 9.78 -31.99 36.58
N SER A 315 8.72 -32.00 37.38
CA SER A 315 8.60 -32.75 38.64
C SER A 315 8.17 -34.21 38.45
N SER A 316 8.05 -34.66 37.21
CA SER A 316 7.62 -36.02 36.87
C SER A 316 8.58 -36.73 35.94
N VAL A 317 8.39 -38.05 35.82
CA VAL A 317 9.08 -38.91 34.86
C VAL A 317 8.03 -39.67 34.05
N SER A 318 8.31 -39.87 32.76
CA SER A 318 7.53 -40.80 31.94
C SER A 318 7.66 -42.20 32.53
N SER A 319 6.55 -42.92 32.66
CA SER A 319 6.58 -44.25 33.27
C SER A 319 5.55 -45.18 32.65
N ASP A 320 6.03 -46.29 32.12
CA ASP A 320 5.18 -47.39 31.62
C ASP A 320 4.53 -48.19 32.77
N LEU A 321 4.90 -47.88 34.02
CA LEU A 321 4.32 -48.48 35.22
C LEU A 321 3.13 -47.67 35.77
N ALA A 322 2.90 -46.46 35.25
CA ALA A 322 1.77 -45.62 35.62
C ALA A 322 0.46 -46.20 35.10
N ASN A 323 -0.58 -46.23 35.92
CA ASN A 323 -1.93 -46.68 35.55
C ASN A 323 -2.02 -48.14 35.04
N VAL A 324 -0.96 -48.94 35.23
CA VAL A 324 -0.91 -50.37 34.87
C VAL A 324 -0.93 -51.23 36.14
N ARG A 325 -1.58 -52.40 36.06
CA ARG A 325 -1.57 -53.40 37.13
C ARG A 325 -0.33 -54.28 36.99
N ILE A 326 0.56 -54.23 37.97
CA ILE A 326 1.80 -54.99 38.01
C ILE A 326 1.67 -56.14 39.01
N THR A 327 1.78 -57.38 38.53
CA THR A 327 1.80 -58.56 39.41
C THR A 327 3.20 -58.79 39.95
N VAL A 328 3.32 -58.79 41.27
CA VAL A 328 4.55 -59.01 42.03
C VAL A 328 4.42 -60.33 42.79
N PRO A 329 4.97 -61.45 42.27
CA PRO A 329 5.09 -62.68 43.04
C PRO A 329 5.98 -62.47 44.27
N VAL A 330 5.63 -63.15 45.37
CA VAL A 330 6.45 -63.21 46.58
C VAL A 330 7.39 -64.40 46.48
N LYS A 331 8.67 -64.20 46.77
CA LYS A 331 9.69 -65.27 46.77
C LYS A 331 9.42 -66.31 47.84
N ALA A 332 9.84 -67.54 47.54
CA ALA A 332 9.72 -68.65 48.48
C ALA A 332 10.47 -68.35 49.79
N GLY A 333 9.84 -68.67 50.92
CA GLY A 333 10.42 -68.50 52.25
C GLY A 333 9.99 -67.23 53.00
N ILE A 334 9.22 -66.32 52.39
CA ILE A 334 8.56 -65.21 53.10
C ILE A 334 7.13 -65.64 53.46
N THR A 335 6.73 -65.45 54.72
CA THR A 335 5.35 -65.76 55.17
C THR A 335 4.35 -64.69 54.67
N PRO A 336 3.04 -65.00 54.54
CA PRO A 336 2.03 -64.01 54.18
C PRO A 336 2.05 -62.76 55.07
N GLU A 337 2.27 -62.94 56.38
CA GLU A 337 2.34 -61.85 57.35
C GLU A 337 3.57 -60.96 57.12
N GLU A 338 4.73 -61.57 56.83
CA GLU A 338 5.96 -60.85 56.54
C GLU A 338 5.88 -60.11 55.21
N SER A 339 5.36 -60.75 54.15
CA SER A 339 5.22 -60.10 52.84
C SER A 339 4.26 -58.91 52.90
N TRP A 340 3.16 -59.05 53.65
CA TRP A 340 2.22 -57.95 53.86
C TRP A 340 2.83 -56.80 54.65
N LYS A 341 3.62 -57.08 55.70
CA LYS A 341 4.34 -56.05 56.46
C LYS A 341 5.35 -55.30 55.60
N ILE A 342 6.13 -56.02 54.78
CA ILE A 342 7.10 -55.41 53.86
C ILE A 342 6.35 -54.50 52.87
N LEU A 343 5.32 -55.02 52.20
CA LEU A 343 4.52 -54.27 51.23
C LEU A 343 3.91 -53.01 51.85
N SER A 344 3.24 -53.18 52.99
CA SER A 344 2.60 -52.07 53.70
C SER A 344 3.63 -51.03 54.13
N SER A 345 4.79 -51.46 54.65
CA SER A 345 5.87 -50.57 55.06
C SER A 345 6.42 -49.74 53.90
N ILE A 346 6.61 -50.34 52.72
CA ILE A 346 7.06 -49.62 51.52
C ILE A 346 5.99 -48.59 51.14
N ILE A 347 4.72 -48.99 51.03
CA ILE A 347 3.63 -48.09 50.64
C ILE A 347 3.50 -46.92 51.62
N THR A 348 3.57 -47.16 52.93
CA THR A 348 3.52 -46.10 53.95
C THR A 348 4.77 -45.21 53.96
N GLY A 349 5.88 -45.63 53.33
CA GLY A 349 7.04 -44.78 53.11
C GLY A 349 6.84 -43.74 52.01
N TYR A 350 5.90 -43.99 51.09
CA TYR A 350 5.55 -43.09 49.99
C TYR A 350 4.21 -42.38 50.19
N PHE A 351 3.29 -42.97 50.95
CA PHE A 351 1.92 -42.48 51.17
C PHE A 351 1.61 -42.38 52.66
N ASP A 352 1.32 -41.18 53.14
CA ASP A 352 1.07 -40.94 54.57
C ASP A 352 -0.26 -41.53 55.06
N ILE A 353 -1.28 -41.62 54.19
CA ILE A 353 -2.63 -42.02 54.56
C ILE A 353 -3.10 -43.22 53.73
N LEU A 354 -3.50 -44.27 54.45
CA LEU A 354 -4.20 -45.43 53.90
C LEU A 354 -5.70 -45.25 54.07
N GLU A 355 -6.47 -45.47 53.00
CA GLU A 355 -7.93 -45.32 52.99
C GLU A 355 -8.64 -46.63 53.34
N THR A 356 -8.14 -47.75 52.81
CA THR A 356 -8.66 -49.09 53.14
C THR A 356 -7.50 -50.06 53.22
N VAL A 357 -7.49 -50.88 54.27
CA VAL A 357 -6.49 -51.92 54.49
C VAL A 357 -7.22 -53.16 54.98
N ASP A 358 -7.15 -54.24 54.20
CA ASP A 358 -7.70 -55.54 54.56
C ASP A 358 -6.67 -56.63 54.26
N TYR A 359 -6.06 -57.13 55.33
CA TYR A 359 -5.09 -58.21 55.28
C TYR A 359 -5.68 -59.49 54.70
N ASN A 360 -6.93 -59.83 55.05
CA ASN A 360 -7.51 -61.14 54.72
C ASN A 360 -7.80 -61.29 53.22
N THR A 361 -8.18 -60.19 52.58
CA THR A 361 -8.43 -60.15 51.12
C THR A 361 -7.20 -59.73 50.32
N GLY A 362 -6.11 -59.35 51.00
CA GLY A 362 -4.90 -58.79 50.39
C GLY A 362 -5.17 -57.48 49.65
N TYR A 363 -6.11 -56.68 50.15
CA TYR A 363 -6.55 -55.43 49.56
C TYR A 363 -6.02 -54.22 50.33
N LEU A 364 -5.39 -53.27 49.65
CA LEU A 364 -4.95 -52.02 50.22
C LEU A 364 -5.16 -50.89 49.21
N THR A 365 -5.74 -49.77 49.65
CA THR A 365 -5.80 -48.54 48.86
C THR A 365 -5.34 -47.35 49.69
N THR A 366 -4.52 -46.50 49.10
CA THR A 366 -4.13 -45.22 49.70
C THR A 366 -5.19 -44.17 49.41
N SER A 367 -5.28 -43.13 50.25
CA SER A 367 -6.00 -41.93 49.86
C SER A 367 -5.33 -41.26 48.66
N TRP A 368 -6.08 -40.44 47.93
CA TRP A 368 -5.51 -39.59 46.89
C TRP A 368 -4.53 -38.57 47.49
N GLN A 369 -3.31 -38.56 46.96
CA GLN A 369 -2.32 -37.54 47.22
C GLN A 369 -2.37 -36.52 46.09
N VAL A 370 -2.60 -35.25 46.44
CA VAL A 370 -2.83 -34.17 45.46
C VAL A 370 -1.65 -33.20 45.48
N GLN A 371 -1.20 -32.81 44.30
CA GLN A 371 -0.22 -31.75 44.12
C GLN A 371 -0.74 -30.75 43.09
N ASN A 372 -0.82 -29.48 43.50
CA ASN A 372 -1.26 -28.40 42.65
C ASN A 372 -0.04 -27.77 41.98
N PHE A 373 -0.10 -27.63 40.66
CA PHE A 373 0.83 -26.85 39.85
C PHE A 373 0.07 -25.70 39.20
N GLN A 374 0.81 -24.78 38.58
CA GLN A 374 0.21 -23.64 37.88
C GLN A 374 -0.69 -24.08 36.71
N SER A 375 -0.27 -25.08 35.94
CA SER A 375 -0.96 -25.57 34.74
C SER A 375 -1.88 -26.76 34.98
N SER A 376 -1.69 -27.51 36.07
CA SER A 376 -2.42 -28.74 36.31
C SER A 376 -2.50 -29.13 37.79
N ILE A 377 -3.47 -29.97 38.11
CA ILE A 377 -3.56 -30.67 39.39
C ILE A 377 -3.27 -32.14 39.13
N ILE A 378 -2.26 -32.67 39.82
CA ILE A 378 -1.89 -34.08 39.73
C ILE A 378 -2.39 -34.78 40.99
N ARG A 379 -3.07 -35.91 40.81
CA ARG A 379 -3.43 -36.80 41.91
C ARG A 379 -2.85 -38.20 41.70
N THR A 380 -2.35 -38.80 42.78
CA THR A 380 -1.73 -40.12 42.76
C THR A 380 -2.24 -40.99 43.91
N ARG A 381 -2.48 -42.28 43.65
CA ARG A 381 -2.78 -43.28 44.69
C ARG A 381 -2.29 -44.66 44.30
N VAL A 382 -2.17 -45.56 45.26
CA VAL A 382 -1.84 -46.97 45.03
C VAL A 382 -3.01 -47.85 45.41
N ILE A 383 -3.29 -48.84 44.55
CA ILE A 383 -4.21 -49.93 44.83
C ILE A 383 -3.43 -51.25 44.76
N VAL A 384 -3.54 -52.04 45.82
CA VAL A 384 -3.06 -53.41 45.90
C VAL A 384 -4.27 -54.33 45.94
N SER A 385 -4.27 -55.36 45.12
CA SER A 385 -5.15 -56.52 45.27
C SER A 385 -4.34 -57.82 45.25
N THR A 386 -4.99 -58.94 45.54
CA THR A 386 -4.41 -60.25 45.24
C THR A 386 -4.20 -60.41 43.73
N GLY A 387 -3.06 -61.00 43.35
CA GLY A 387 -2.66 -61.21 41.96
C GLY A 387 -2.16 -62.63 41.65
N GLY A 388 -2.25 -63.56 42.61
CA GLY A 388 -1.78 -64.94 42.50
C GLY A 388 -2.89 -65.97 42.40
N ASN A 389 -2.49 -67.22 42.19
CA ASN A 389 -3.35 -68.41 42.29
C ASN A 389 -3.21 -69.04 43.70
N THR A 390 -3.97 -70.09 44.02
CA THR A 390 -3.95 -70.75 45.34
C THR A 390 -2.57 -71.22 45.82
N ASP A 391 -1.61 -71.40 44.91
CA ASP A 391 -0.34 -72.04 45.19
C ASP A 391 0.83 -71.04 45.30
N GLN A 392 0.60 -69.75 45.03
CA GLN A 392 1.63 -68.70 45.07
C GLN A 392 1.06 -67.36 45.55
N ILE A 393 1.67 -66.81 46.61
CA ILE A 393 1.35 -65.46 47.08
C ILE A 393 1.87 -64.45 46.05
N ALA A 394 0.99 -63.64 45.49
CA ALA A 394 1.35 -62.53 44.61
C ALA A 394 0.41 -61.35 44.81
N TYR A 395 0.97 -60.14 44.73
CA TYR A 395 0.23 -58.89 44.83
C TYR A 395 0.13 -58.21 43.47
N ALA A 396 -1.06 -57.77 43.09
CA ALA A 396 -1.29 -56.92 41.95
C ALA A 396 -1.29 -55.45 42.42
N VAL A 397 -0.21 -54.73 42.13
CA VAL A 397 -0.01 -53.33 42.53
C VAL A 397 -0.28 -52.41 41.33
N LYS A 398 -1.15 -51.42 41.50
CA LYS A 398 -1.46 -50.40 40.50
C LYS A 398 -1.19 -49.01 41.10
N LEU A 399 -0.17 -48.33 40.59
CA LEU A 399 0.10 -46.91 40.87
C LEU A 399 -0.73 -46.08 39.89
N ILE A 400 -1.76 -45.41 40.39
CA ILE A 400 -2.66 -44.57 39.59
C ILE A 400 -2.15 -43.14 39.64
N SER A 401 -1.94 -42.54 38.48
CA SER A 401 -1.51 -41.16 38.30
C SER A 401 -2.44 -40.46 37.32
N GLN A 402 -3.06 -39.36 37.77
CA GLN A 402 -4.04 -38.63 36.98
C GLN A 402 -3.77 -37.13 37.00
N GLU A 403 -4.09 -36.48 35.89
CA GLU A 403 -3.93 -35.05 35.67
C GLU A 403 -5.29 -34.41 35.38
N ALA A 404 -5.54 -33.28 36.02
CA ALA A 404 -6.55 -32.32 35.60
C ALA A 404 -5.83 -31.06 35.10
N PHE A 405 -5.82 -30.86 33.78
CA PHE A 405 -5.22 -29.66 33.17
C PHE A 405 -6.13 -28.46 33.39
N LEU A 406 -5.56 -27.33 33.80
CA LEU A 406 -6.34 -26.20 34.31
C LEU A 406 -6.79 -25.22 33.22
N ASP A 407 -6.14 -25.08 32.06
CA ASP A 407 -6.54 -24.18 30.94
C ASP A 407 -7.08 -22.78 31.37
N GLY A 408 -6.56 -22.22 32.47
CA GLY A 408 -7.02 -20.94 33.05
C GLY A 408 -8.19 -21.02 34.04
N GLN A 409 -8.68 -22.20 34.37
CA GLN A 409 -9.69 -22.49 35.40
C GLN A 409 -9.03 -22.79 36.75
N ASN A 410 -9.48 -22.14 37.83
CA ASN A 410 -8.86 -22.26 39.16
C ASN A 410 -9.63 -23.15 40.15
N ALA A 411 -10.71 -23.81 39.73
CA ALA A 411 -11.64 -24.50 40.63
C ALA A 411 -11.79 -26.00 40.28
N VAL A 412 -10.70 -26.75 40.36
CA VAL A 412 -10.73 -28.22 40.30
C VAL A 412 -10.40 -28.78 41.68
N THR A 413 -11.30 -29.60 42.21
CA THR A 413 -11.07 -30.30 43.48
C THR A 413 -10.77 -31.76 43.24
N VAL A 414 -10.13 -32.44 44.19
CA VAL A 414 -9.85 -33.89 44.09
C VAL A 414 -11.09 -34.76 43.91
N LYS A 415 -12.29 -34.22 44.20
CA LYS A 415 -13.57 -34.93 44.08
C LYS A 415 -14.20 -34.80 42.69
N ASP A 416 -13.66 -33.92 41.85
CA ASP A 416 -14.17 -33.65 40.50
C ASP A 416 -13.64 -34.73 39.54
N ASP A 417 -14.01 -36.00 39.77
CA ASP A 417 -13.48 -37.17 39.05
C ASP A 417 -13.58 -37.03 37.53
N GLU A 418 -14.60 -36.34 37.02
CA GLU A 418 -14.81 -36.09 35.60
C GLU A 418 -13.74 -35.20 34.94
N LYS A 419 -12.97 -34.45 35.75
CA LYS A 419 -11.93 -33.54 35.26
C LYS A 419 -10.54 -34.19 35.24
N PHE A 420 -10.38 -35.36 35.87
CA PHE A 420 -9.10 -36.06 35.93
C PHE A 420 -9.02 -37.13 34.86
N GLN A 421 -7.89 -37.18 34.16
CA GLN A 421 -7.58 -38.19 33.15
C GLN A 421 -6.28 -38.91 33.51
N ASP A 422 -6.14 -40.16 33.06
CA ASP A 422 -4.93 -40.94 33.28
C ASP A 422 -3.73 -40.23 32.67
N TRP A 423 -2.72 -39.99 33.50
CA TRP A 423 -1.48 -39.32 33.13
C TRP A 423 -0.37 -40.36 32.95
N ALA A 424 0.26 -40.38 31.78
CA ALA A 424 1.33 -41.33 31.44
C ALA A 424 2.67 -41.06 32.16
N ARG A 425 2.63 -40.29 33.25
CA ARG A 425 3.78 -39.85 34.04
C ARG A 425 3.49 -40.04 35.51
N ILE A 426 4.55 -40.22 36.29
CA ILE A 426 4.48 -40.24 37.75
C ILE A 426 5.32 -39.10 38.30
N LEU A 427 4.87 -38.49 39.39
CA LEU A 427 5.70 -37.52 40.10
C LEU A 427 6.96 -38.23 40.62
N LYS A 428 8.11 -37.56 40.52
CA LYS A 428 9.43 -38.11 40.91
C LYS A 428 9.47 -38.67 42.32
N LYS A 429 8.66 -38.11 43.24
CA LYS A 429 8.54 -38.60 44.62
C LYS A 429 7.95 -40.01 44.75
N TYR A 430 7.23 -40.48 43.73
CA TYR A 430 6.68 -41.84 43.64
C TYR A 430 7.49 -42.75 42.71
N ASP A 431 8.55 -42.22 42.10
CA ASP A 431 9.46 -43.01 41.30
C ASP A 431 10.20 -44.02 42.19
N GLY A 432 10.39 -45.23 41.68
CA GLY A 432 10.97 -46.33 42.44
C GLY A 432 10.02 -47.13 43.32
N LEU A 433 8.78 -46.68 43.60
CA LEU A 433 7.85 -47.41 44.48
C LEU A 433 7.66 -48.88 44.03
N ILE A 434 7.30 -49.08 42.76
CA ILE A 434 7.02 -50.42 42.23
C ILE A 434 8.29 -51.25 42.18
N GLN A 435 9.42 -50.63 41.83
CA GLN A 435 10.73 -51.28 41.77
C GLN A 435 11.19 -51.71 43.17
N GLU A 436 10.94 -50.93 44.21
CA GLU A 436 11.23 -51.31 45.59
C GLU A 436 10.35 -52.47 46.04
N ILE A 437 9.06 -52.45 45.72
CA ILE A 437 8.14 -53.57 46.00
C ILE A 437 8.66 -54.85 45.32
N GLN A 438 9.03 -54.77 44.04
CA GLN A 438 9.60 -55.91 43.31
C GLN A 438 10.91 -56.36 43.94
N ALA A 439 11.85 -55.46 44.22
CA ALA A 439 13.16 -55.81 44.77
C ALA A 439 13.12 -56.44 46.17
N ARG A 440 12.09 -56.13 46.98
CA ARG A 440 11.97 -56.66 48.35
C ARG A 440 11.10 -57.91 48.44
N LEU A 441 10.15 -58.10 47.51
CA LEU A 441 9.21 -59.23 47.52
C LEU A 441 9.56 -60.33 46.51
N GLN A 442 10.06 -60.00 45.33
CA GLN A 442 10.63 -60.96 44.37
C GLN A 442 12.04 -61.36 44.81
#